data_AF-A0A6N7NVU8-F1
#
_entry.id   AF-A0A6N7NVU8-F1
#
_cell.length_a   1.000
_cell.length_b   1.000
_cell.length_c   1.000
_cell.angle_alpha   90.00
_cell.angle_beta   90.00
_cell.angle_gamma   90.00
#
_symmetry.space_group_name_H-M   'P 1'
#
loop_
_entity.id
_entity.type
_entity.pdbx_description
1 polymer ?
#
loop_
_entity_poly.entity_id
_entity_poly.type
_entity_poly.pdbx_seq_one_letter_code
_entity_poly.pdbx_strand_id
1 'polypeptide(L)' 'MIDRKKEIAKFFCGFETFHTLFHAYLWLSGTTFAAFGITTTPAWNAAGTILNSAIAVILGVYGWKQRKLA' A
#
# COMPACT_ATOMS: atom_id res chain seq x y z
N MET A 1 -16.11 21.44 4.12
CA MET A 1 -16.85 20.20 3.78
C MET A 1 -15.83 19.11 3.53
N ILE A 2 -15.87 18.01 4.29
CA ILE A 2 -14.95 16.88 4.12
C ILE A 2 -15.26 16.19 2.79
N ASP A 3 -14.24 16.02 1.94
CA ASP A 3 -14.38 15.24 0.71
C ASP A 3 -14.23 13.75 1.07
N ARG A 4 -15.36 13.07 1.25
CA ARG A 4 -15.39 11.66 1.67
C ARG A 4 -14.57 10.75 0.75
N LYS A 5 -14.52 11.03 -0.56
CA LYS A 5 -13.73 10.22 -1.50
C LYS A 5 -12.24 10.35 -1.25
N LYS A 6 -11.77 11.56 -0.88
CA LYS A 6 -10.37 11.78 -0.51
C LYS A 6 -10.02 11.12 0.81
N GLU A 7 -10.89 11.20 1.81
CA GLU A 7 -10.62 10.52 3.09
C GLU A 7 -10.56 8.99 2.93
N ILE A 8 -11.43 8.41 2.09
CA ILE A 8 -11.35 7.00 1.69
C ILE A 8 -10.00 6.71 1.02
N ALA A 9 -9.57 7.56 0.08
CA ALA A 9 -8.29 7.38 -0.60
C ALA A 9 -7.09 7.46 0.36
N LYS A 10 -7.11 8.36 1.36
CA LYS A 10 -6.07 8.45 2.39
C LYS A 10 -6.02 7.20 3.26
N PHE A 11 -7.19 6.66 3.64
CA PHE A 11 -7.27 5.42 4.41
C PHE A 11 -6.63 4.26 3.64
N PHE A 12 -7.04 4.05 2.39
CA PHE A 12 -6.47 2.98 1.56
C PHE A 12 -5.00 3.24 1.20
N CYS A 13 -4.58 4.50 1.04
CA CYS A 13 -3.16 4.84 0.92
C CYS A 13 -2.33 4.31 2.11
N GLY A 14 -2.83 4.46 3.33
CA GLY A 14 -2.19 3.92 4.54
C GLY A 14 -2.18 2.38 4.55
N PHE A 15 -3.30 1.75 4.17
CA PHE A 15 -3.42 0.29 4.06
C PHE A 15 -2.39 -0.29 3.08
N GLU A 16 -2.26 0.31 1.89
CA GLU A 16 -1.30 -0.12 0.86
C GLU A 16 0.15 0.16 1.26
N THR A 17 0.39 1.25 1.98
CA THR A 17 1.71 1.55 2.55
C THR A 17 2.13 0.47 3.55
N PHE A 18 1.21 0.03 4.42
CA PHE A 18 1.49 -1.09 5.33
C PHE A 18 1.88 -2.36 4.57
N HIS A 19 1.11 -2.76 3.55
CA HIS A 19 1.42 -3.96 2.76
C HIS A 19 2.75 -3.84 2.02
N THR A 20 3.04 -2.65 1.47
CA THR A 20 4.33 -2.35 0.83
C THR A 20 5.48 -2.62 1.79
N LEU A 21 5.43 -2.05 3.00
CA LEU A 21 6.47 -2.18 4.00
C LEU A 21 6.57 -3.61 4.54
N PHE A 22 5.43 -4.25 4.78
CA PHE A 22 5.37 -5.64 5.24
C PHE A 22 6.04 -6.58 4.23
N HIS A 23 5.63 -6.53 2.96
CA HIS A 23 6.24 -7.35 1.92
C HIS A 23 7.70 -6.99 1.67
N ALA A 24 8.06 -5.70 1.72
CA ALA A 24 9.45 -5.28 1.53
C ALA A 24 10.35 -5.83 2.65
N TYR A 25 9.87 -5.78 3.89
CA TYR A 25 10.57 -6.36 5.02
C TYR A 25 10.77 -7.87 4.83
N LEU A 26 9.71 -8.62 4.51
CA LEU A 26 9.81 -10.07 4.27
C LEU A 26 10.76 -10.40 3.12
N TRP A 27 10.71 -9.63 2.03
CA TRP A 27 11.57 -9.83 0.88
C TRP A 27 13.04 -9.58 1.21
N LEU A 28 13.36 -8.43 1.82
CA LEU A 28 14.74 -8.00 2.06
C LEU A 28 15.40 -8.75 3.21
N SER A 29 14.64 -9.17 4.21
CA SER A 29 15.17 -9.93 5.36
C SER A 29 15.26 -11.44 5.09
N GLY A 30 14.57 -11.95 4.07
CA GLY A 30 14.39 -13.39 3.88
C GLY A 30 13.47 -14.04 4.93
N THR A 31 12.74 -13.24 5.72
CA THR A 31 11.80 -13.77 6.71
C THR A 31 10.67 -14.52 6.00
N THR A 32 10.45 -15.77 6.39
CA THR A 32 9.31 -16.56 5.90
C THR A 32 8.08 -16.24 6.73
N PHE A 33 6.98 -15.91 6.06
CA PHE A 33 5.69 -15.68 6.70
C PHE A 33 4.62 -16.60 6.09
N ALA A 34 3.83 -17.24 6.95
CA ALA A 34 2.72 -18.08 6.55
C ALA A 34 1.45 -17.68 7.31
N ALA A 35 0.34 -17.52 6.58
CA ALA A 35 -0.97 -17.22 7.13
C ALA A 35 -2.05 -17.92 6.32
N PHE A 36 -3.09 -18.42 7.01
CA PHE A 36 -4.22 -19.11 6.37
C PHE A 36 -3.81 -20.25 5.41
N GLY A 37 -2.72 -20.95 5.72
CA GLY A 37 -2.17 -22.03 4.88
C GLY A 37 -1.37 -21.57 3.66
N ILE A 38 -1.20 -20.26 3.45
CA ILE A 38 -0.40 -19.69 2.35
C ILE A 38 0.94 -19.24 2.91
N THR A 39 2.02 -19.74 2.32
CA THR A 39 3.39 -19.28 2.61
C THR A 39 3.82 -18.25 1.57
N THR A 40 4.24 -17.09 2.03
CA THR A 40 4.78 -16.04 1.16
C THR A 40 6.12 -16.45 0.58
N THR A 41 6.30 -16.26 -0.73
CA THR A 41 7.56 -16.52 -1.43
C THR A 41 8.30 -15.22 -1.71
N PRO A 42 9.62 -15.25 -1.98
CA PRO A 42 10.36 -14.04 -2.36
C PRO A 42 9.75 -13.31 -3.56
N ALA A 43 9.31 -14.05 -4.58
CA ALA A 43 8.65 -13.47 -5.76
C ALA A 43 7.30 -12.82 -5.40
N TRP A 44 6.50 -13.45 -4.54
CA TRP A 44 5.26 -12.88 -4.05
C TRP A 44 5.50 -11.58 -3.27
N ASN A 45 6.49 -11.58 -2.38
CA ASN A 45 6.85 -10.40 -1.60
C ASN A 45 7.37 -9.26 -2.49
N ALA A 46 8.23 -9.55 -3.48
CA ALA A 46 8.67 -8.55 -4.45
C ALA A 46 7.49 -7.94 -5.23
N ALA A 47 6.58 -8.77 -5.73
CA ALA A 47 5.37 -8.33 -6.44
C ALA A 47 4.47 -7.48 -5.54
N GLY A 48 4.25 -7.91 -4.29
CA GLY A 48 3.49 -7.18 -3.28
C GLY A 48 4.10 -5.82 -2.96
N THR A 49 5.41 -5.72 -2.80
CA THR A 49 6.10 -4.43 -2.59
C THR A 49 5.86 -3.49 -3.77
N ILE A 50 6.06 -3.94 -5.00
CA ILE A 50 5.93 -3.09 -6.19
C ILE A 50 4.48 -2.64 -6.38
N LEU A 51 3.53 -3.57 -6.38
CA LEU A 51 2.13 -3.28 -6.65
C LEU A 51 1.53 -2.34 -5.60
N ASN A 52 1.67 -2.68 -4.32
CA ASN A 52 1.08 -1.88 -3.25
C ASN A 52 1.74 -0.49 -3.17
N SER A 53 3.04 -0.37 -3.48
CA SER A 53 3.72 0.94 -3.52
C SER A 53 3.15 1.85 -4.61
N ALA A 54 2.88 1.30 -5.80
CA ALA A 54 2.28 2.06 -6.89
C ALA A 54 0.87 2.53 -6.52
N ILE A 55 0.04 1.66 -5.92
CA ILE A 55 -1.31 2.03 -5.48
C ILE A 55 -1.26 3.10 -4.40
N ALA A 56 -0.38 2.94 -3.39
CA ALA A 56 -0.19 3.91 -2.33
C ALA A 56 0.20 5.30 -2.88
N VAL A 57 1.14 5.36 -3.84
CA VAL A 57 1.54 6.64 -4.47
C VAL A 57 0.36 7.28 -5.19
N ILE A 58 -0.39 6.53 -6.01
CA ILE A 58 -1.55 7.05 -6.75
C ILE A 58 -2.62 7.59 -5.80
N LEU A 59 -2.97 6.82 -4.76
CA LEU A 59 -3.96 7.20 -3.77
C LEU A 59 -3.50 8.40 -2.93
N GLY A 60 -2.23 8.45 -2.55
CA GLY A 60 -1.63 9.56 -1.81
C GLY A 60 -1.67 10.86 -2.60
N VAL A 61 -1.26 10.81 -3.88
CA VAL A 61 -1.35 11.96 -4.78
C VAL A 61 -2.80 12.45 -4.89
N TYR A 62 -3.76 11.54 -5.11
CA TYR A 62 -5.18 11.92 -5.21
C TYR A 62 -5.76 12.45 -3.89
N GLY A 63 -5.52 11.77 -2.78
CA GLY A 63 -6.08 12.05 -1.46
C GLY A 63 -5.64 13.39 -0.88
N TRP A 64 -4.39 13.80 -1.13
CA TRP A 64 -3.84 15.07 -0.67
C TRP A 64 -3.82 16.18 -1.71
N LYS A 65 -4.16 15.91 -2.98
CA LYS A 65 -4.29 16.96 -4.00
C LYS A 65 -5.29 18.01 -3.51
N GLN A 66 -4.85 19.27 -3.37
CA GLN A 66 -5.75 20.35 -3.00
C GLN A 66 -6.81 20.55 -4.07
N ARG A 67 -8.06 20.80 -3.64
CA ARG A 67 -9.12 21.22 -4.56
C ARG A 67 -8.82 22.68 -4.88
N LYS A 68 -8.48 23.01 -6.14
CA LYS A 68 -8.38 24.41 -6.55
C LYS A 68 -9.76 25.04 -6.31
N LEU A 69 -9.82 26.02 -5.42
CA LEU A 69 -10.97 26.92 -5.31
C LEU A 69 -10.92 27.77 -6.59
N ALA A 70 -11.92 27.62 -7.44
CA ALA A 70 -12.19 28.52 -8.56
C ALA A 70 -13.09 29.65 -8.06
#